data_AF-A0AAN9J1X7-F1
#
_entry.id   AF-A0AAN9J1X7-F1
#
_cell.length_a   1.000
_cell.length_b   1.000
_cell.length_c   1.000
_cell.angle_alpha   90.00
_cell.angle_beta   90.00
_cell.angle_gamma   90.00
#
_symmetry.space_group_name_H-M   'P 1'
#
loop_
_entity.id
_entity.type
_entity.pdbx_description
1 polymer ?
#
loop_
_entity_poly.entity_id
_entity_poly.type
_entity_poly.pdbx_seq_one_letter_code
_entity_poly.pdbx_strand_id
1 'polypeptide(L)'
;MSMGNPSYEEVLNRNGRIIVSLQNEIDKKNLKLIEMEHKHGEEVAWMRNLVSQLSDKINSKKRCLLEMEFKYHESLKKIQKLTDERDMLHEGCQKELQWMKVMNSELYHEMECLKNENEQLIKQLENSKALNNLQQQNFIEEIQKSRRELECPSDDESDANWNTQMTAFRNQLKEKLEHLEGFCSSLSVKERQYNQELQDARKESIASLRDQFGCRSQLGIKIMGELDLKPFQDFCFQKYPSEEWQEKSAELCSSWEEILMNPHWHPFKRIEVHGILQEILDENDEKLKELRSEYGEEAYKAATKALAEMEEYNASGRYKVQEIWNLREERKATLKEIITYIVRQLKTHKRKRK
;
A
#
# COMPACT_ATOMS: atom_id res chain seq x y z
N MET A 1 142.51 26.04 -25.14
CA MET A 1 141.52 24.98 -25.42
C MET A 1 141.99 23.70 -24.75
N SER A 2 141.32 23.29 -23.68
CA SER A 2 141.06 21.88 -23.32
C SER A 2 140.27 21.94 -22.02
N MET A 3 138.94 21.91 -22.12
CA MET A 3 138.08 21.72 -20.96
C MET A 3 138.36 20.33 -20.43
N GLY A 4 138.88 20.22 -19.20
CA GLY A 4 139.11 18.94 -18.53
C GLY A 4 137.77 18.22 -18.37
N ASN A 5 137.60 17.13 -19.14
CA ASN A 5 136.45 16.26 -19.05
C ASN A 5 136.36 15.67 -17.63
N PRO A 6 135.20 15.76 -16.95
CA PRO A 6 135.01 15.08 -15.68
C PRO A 6 135.25 13.57 -15.84
N SER A 7 135.84 12.94 -14.81
CA SER A 7 136.06 11.49 -14.79
C SER A 7 134.72 10.75 -15.00
N TYR A 8 134.72 9.75 -15.88
CA TYR A 8 133.54 8.96 -16.26
C TYR A 8 132.75 8.43 -15.03
N GLU A 9 133.46 8.11 -13.95
CA GLU A 9 132.91 7.58 -12.70
C GLU A 9 132.13 8.62 -11.88
N GLU A 10 132.51 9.90 -11.93
CA GLU A 10 131.78 10.99 -11.27
C GLU A 10 130.46 11.30 -11.98
N VAL A 11 130.46 11.25 -13.32
CA VAL A 11 129.25 11.43 -14.14
C VAL A 11 128.26 10.29 -13.90
N LEU A 12 128.75 9.04 -13.85
CA LEU A 12 127.94 7.87 -13.52
C LEU A 12 127.32 7.95 -12.13
N ASN A 13 128.09 8.32 -11.11
CA ASN A 13 127.57 8.47 -9.75
C ASN A 13 126.56 9.62 -9.63
N ARG A 14 126.76 10.73 -10.35
CA ARG A 14 125.82 11.85 -10.39
C ARG A 14 124.51 11.45 -11.09
N ASN A 15 124.60 10.75 -12.21
CA ASN A 15 123.43 10.22 -12.93
C ASN A 15 122.68 9.20 -12.09
N GLY A 16 123.38 8.30 -11.37
CA GLY A 16 122.77 7.34 -10.46
C GLY A 16 121.96 8.00 -9.33
N ARG A 17 122.51 9.06 -8.71
CA ARG A 17 121.77 9.84 -7.70
C ARG A 17 120.53 10.53 -8.27
N ILE A 18 120.62 11.08 -9.48
CA ILE A 18 119.48 11.70 -10.18
C ILE A 18 118.39 10.67 -10.48
N ILE A 19 118.77 9.49 -10.98
CA ILE A 19 117.82 8.39 -11.28
C ILE A 19 117.09 7.96 -10.01
N VAL A 20 117.80 7.74 -8.90
CA VAL A 20 117.16 7.37 -7.61
C VAL A 20 116.24 8.48 -7.10
N SER A 21 116.63 9.76 -7.24
CA SER A 21 115.77 10.89 -6.88
C SER A 21 114.49 10.95 -7.72
N LEU A 22 114.61 10.75 -9.04
CA LEU A 22 113.46 10.72 -9.95
C LEU A 22 112.55 9.52 -9.65
N GLN A 23 113.13 8.34 -9.37
CA GLN A 23 112.39 7.14 -8.99
C GLN A 23 111.56 7.40 -7.71
N ASN A 24 112.17 7.92 -6.65
CA ASN A 24 111.46 8.26 -5.42
C ASN A 24 110.35 9.29 -5.64
N GLU A 25 110.53 10.25 -6.55
CA GLU A 25 109.50 11.24 -6.87
C GLU A 25 108.35 10.63 -7.69
N ILE A 26 108.65 9.74 -8.63
CA ILE A 26 107.66 8.95 -9.36
C ILE A 26 106.85 8.10 -8.38
N ASP A 27 107.51 7.39 -7.47
CA ASP A 27 106.85 6.53 -6.48
C ASP A 27 105.95 7.35 -5.55
N LYS A 28 106.40 8.54 -5.12
CA LYS A 28 105.57 9.47 -4.33
C LYS A 28 104.36 10.00 -5.11
N LYS A 29 104.51 10.30 -6.41
CA LYS A 29 103.41 10.74 -7.27
C LYS A 29 102.43 9.61 -7.54
N ASN A 30 102.92 8.39 -7.75
CA ASN A 30 102.10 7.19 -7.93
C ASN A 30 101.28 6.87 -6.68
N LEU A 31 101.88 6.95 -5.49
CA LEU A 31 101.16 6.73 -4.23
C LEU A 31 100.02 7.77 -4.06
N LYS A 32 100.30 9.04 -4.34
CA LYS A 32 99.28 10.10 -4.32
C LYS A 32 98.18 9.86 -5.36
N LEU A 33 98.52 9.35 -6.54
CA LEU A 33 97.56 9.01 -7.58
C LEU A 33 96.61 7.91 -7.09
N ILE A 34 97.13 6.85 -6.49
CA ILE A 34 96.34 5.75 -5.92
C ILE A 34 95.40 6.27 -4.81
N GLU A 35 95.88 7.13 -3.92
CA GLU A 35 95.04 7.75 -2.87
C GLU A 35 93.90 8.60 -3.47
N MET A 36 94.20 9.38 -4.52
CA MET A 36 93.18 10.18 -5.22
C MET A 36 92.18 9.29 -5.96
N GLU A 37 92.63 8.23 -6.64
CA GLU A 37 91.77 7.26 -7.31
C GLU A 37 90.84 6.56 -6.31
N HIS A 38 91.34 6.19 -5.14
CA HIS A 38 90.53 5.59 -4.09
C HIS A 38 89.45 6.54 -3.57
N LYS A 39 89.81 7.79 -3.21
CA LYS A 39 88.85 8.81 -2.77
C LYS A 39 87.80 9.10 -3.84
N HIS A 40 88.22 9.23 -5.10
CA HIS A 40 87.30 9.42 -6.21
C HIS A 40 86.36 8.21 -6.37
N GLY A 41 86.87 6.99 -6.20
CA GLY A 41 86.08 5.78 -6.19
C GLY A 41 85.00 5.77 -5.11
N GLU A 42 85.34 6.19 -3.88
CA GLU A 42 84.39 6.33 -2.76
C GLU A 42 83.31 7.39 -3.06
N GLU A 43 83.70 8.56 -3.58
CA GLU A 43 82.76 9.61 -3.98
C GLU A 43 81.79 9.14 -5.07
N VAL A 44 82.30 8.44 -6.09
CA VAL A 44 81.47 7.88 -7.17
C VAL A 44 80.55 6.77 -6.65
N ALA A 45 80.99 5.95 -5.69
CA ALA A 45 80.13 4.95 -5.05
C ALA A 45 79.02 5.60 -4.23
N TRP A 46 79.34 6.66 -3.48
CA TRP A 46 78.37 7.44 -2.72
C TRP A 46 77.35 8.12 -3.63
N MET A 47 77.80 8.77 -4.71
CA MET A 47 76.90 9.38 -5.71
C MET A 47 76.00 8.35 -6.37
N ARG A 48 76.52 7.18 -6.75
CA ARG A 48 75.71 6.08 -7.31
C ARG A 48 74.62 5.62 -6.33
N ASN A 49 74.95 5.47 -5.05
CA ASN A 49 73.97 5.10 -4.03
C ASN A 49 72.88 6.17 -3.87
N LEU A 50 73.26 7.45 -3.81
CA LEU A 50 72.30 8.55 -3.72
C LEU A 50 71.35 8.59 -4.93
N VAL A 51 71.89 8.43 -6.15
CA VAL A 51 71.09 8.36 -7.37
C VAL A 51 70.13 7.18 -7.34
N SER A 52 70.58 5.99 -6.89
CA SER A 52 69.70 4.82 -6.75
C SER A 52 68.53 5.11 -5.80
N GLN A 53 68.81 5.66 -4.61
CA GLN A 53 67.77 5.97 -3.62
C GLN A 53 66.77 7.01 -4.13
N LEU A 54 67.24 8.04 -4.85
CA LEU A 54 66.35 9.04 -5.45
C LEU A 54 65.50 8.43 -6.56
N SER A 55 66.08 7.56 -7.38
CA SER A 55 65.38 6.85 -8.46
C SER A 55 64.27 5.97 -7.89
N ASP A 56 64.53 5.23 -6.81
CA ASP A 56 63.54 4.40 -6.13
C ASP A 56 62.38 5.23 -5.55
N LYS A 57 62.69 6.38 -4.94
CA LYS A 57 61.66 7.32 -4.46
C LYS A 57 60.80 7.88 -5.59
N ILE A 58 61.41 8.23 -6.73
CA ILE A 58 60.68 8.70 -7.91
C ILE A 58 59.76 7.60 -8.44
N ASN A 59 60.27 6.37 -8.57
CA ASN A 59 59.50 5.22 -9.05
C ASN A 59 58.34 4.88 -8.11
N SER A 60 58.56 4.93 -6.79
CA SER A 60 57.52 4.75 -5.78
C SER A 60 56.41 5.81 -5.90
N LYS A 61 56.77 7.10 -6.01
CA LYS A 61 55.80 8.19 -6.21
C LYS A 61 55.03 8.05 -7.52
N LYS A 62 55.71 7.66 -8.61
CA LYS A 62 55.08 7.43 -9.92
C LYS A 62 54.03 6.32 -9.86
N ARG A 63 54.32 5.23 -9.15
CA ARG A 63 53.35 4.13 -8.94
C ARG A 63 52.13 4.59 -8.14
N CYS A 64 52.36 5.32 -7.05
CA CYS A 64 51.28 5.88 -6.23
C CYS A 64 50.38 6.83 -7.03
N LEU A 65 50.96 7.67 -7.89
CA LEU A 65 50.20 8.58 -8.76
C LEU A 65 49.30 7.80 -9.74
N LEU A 66 49.83 6.78 -10.40
CA LEU A 66 49.05 5.93 -11.32
C LEU A 66 47.90 5.21 -10.63
N GLU A 67 48.11 4.71 -9.41
CA GLU A 67 47.05 4.10 -8.61
C GLU A 67 45.94 5.11 -8.25
N MET A 68 46.31 6.35 -7.92
CA MET A 68 45.37 7.41 -7.61
C MET A 68 44.57 7.84 -8.86
N GLU A 69 45.23 7.97 -10.01
CA GLU A 69 44.58 8.26 -11.30
C GLU A 69 43.58 7.18 -11.69
N PHE A 70 43.94 5.90 -11.51
CA PHE A 70 43.04 4.78 -11.77
C PHE A 70 41.80 4.83 -10.86
N LYS A 71 41.99 5.04 -9.56
CA LYS A 71 40.88 5.16 -8.59
C LYS A 71 39.99 6.36 -8.90
N TYR A 72 40.57 7.50 -9.29
CA TYR A 72 39.81 8.69 -9.69
C TYR A 72 38.92 8.41 -10.90
N HIS A 73 39.47 7.75 -11.94
CA HIS A 73 38.72 7.41 -13.14
C HIS A 73 37.60 6.40 -12.86
N GLU A 74 37.84 5.42 -11.97
CA GLU A 74 36.81 4.47 -11.54
C GLU A 74 35.67 5.17 -10.79
N SER A 75 36.00 6.08 -9.86
CA SER A 75 35.01 6.89 -9.14
C SER A 75 34.20 7.77 -10.08
N LEU A 76 34.84 8.37 -11.09
CA LEU A 76 34.17 9.21 -12.08
C LEU A 76 33.16 8.40 -12.91
N LYS A 77 33.51 7.17 -13.30
CA LYS A 77 32.56 6.25 -13.96
C LYS A 77 31.37 5.89 -13.07
N LYS A 78 31.59 5.67 -11.76
CA LYS A 78 30.50 5.39 -10.81
C LYS A 78 29.57 6.60 -10.67
N ILE A 79 30.13 7.81 -10.55
CA ILE A 79 29.35 9.05 -10.48
C ILE A 79 28.51 9.24 -11.74
N GLN A 80 29.07 8.97 -12.93
CA GLN A 80 28.32 9.09 -14.18
C GLN A 80 27.11 8.16 -14.19
N LYS A 81 27.29 6.87 -13.84
CA LYS A 81 26.18 5.90 -13.76
C LYS A 81 25.07 6.36 -12.80
N LEU A 82 25.45 6.83 -11.60
CA LEU A 82 24.49 7.34 -10.62
C LEU A 82 23.77 8.59 -11.13
N THR A 83 24.45 9.43 -11.91
CA THR A 83 23.85 10.63 -12.54
C THR A 83 22.82 10.23 -13.60
N ASP A 84 23.16 9.25 -14.44
CA ASP A 84 22.25 8.74 -15.47
C ASP A 84 21.02 8.07 -14.83
N GLU A 85 21.21 7.26 -13.78
CA GLU A 85 20.13 6.64 -13.01
C GLU A 85 19.21 7.70 -12.35
N ARG A 86 19.79 8.74 -11.75
CA ARG A 86 19.03 9.87 -11.20
C ARG A 86 18.16 10.53 -12.27
N ASP A 87 18.70 10.78 -13.46
CA ASP A 87 17.99 11.47 -14.53
C ASP A 87 16.83 10.63 -15.08
N MET A 88 17.04 9.33 -15.24
CA MET A 88 15.98 8.37 -15.59
C MET A 88 14.85 8.35 -14.55
N LEU A 89 15.19 8.32 -13.26
CA LEU A 89 14.20 8.35 -12.18
C LEU A 89 13.45 9.69 -12.12
N HIS A 90 14.16 10.80 -12.34
CA HIS A 90 13.55 12.13 -12.38
C HIS A 90 12.56 12.26 -13.54
N GLU A 91 12.90 11.78 -14.73
CA GLU A 91 12.01 11.75 -15.88
C GLU A 91 10.77 10.88 -15.62
N GLY A 92 10.96 9.70 -15.02
CA GLY A 92 9.86 8.81 -14.61
C GLY A 92 8.90 9.49 -13.64
N CYS A 93 9.42 10.13 -12.58
CA CYS A 93 8.61 10.88 -11.61
C CYS A 93 7.85 12.04 -12.28
N GLN A 94 8.48 12.73 -13.23
CA GLN A 94 7.86 13.84 -13.95
C GLN A 94 6.69 13.37 -14.82
N LYS A 95 6.85 12.25 -15.54
CA LYS A 95 5.78 11.62 -16.33
C LYS A 95 4.61 11.21 -15.45
N GLU A 96 4.87 10.58 -14.32
CA GLU A 96 3.83 10.15 -13.37
C GLU A 96 3.10 11.36 -12.76
N LEU A 97 3.81 12.45 -12.48
CA LEU A 97 3.22 13.71 -12.01
C LEU A 97 2.30 14.34 -13.06
N GLN A 98 2.68 14.33 -14.33
CA GLN A 98 1.83 14.80 -15.43
C GLN A 98 0.57 13.94 -15.55
N TRP A 99 0.71 12.63 -15.51
CA TRP A 99 -0.43 11.70 -15.58
C TRP A 99 -1.40 11.91 -14.42
N MET A 100 -0.90 12.02 -13.19
CA MET A 100 -1.73 12.36 -12.03
C MET A 100 -2.45 13.70 -12.20
N LYS A 101 -1.83 14.72 -12.80
CA LYS A 101 -2.48 16.02 -13.03
C LYS A 101 -3.67 15.88 -13.98
N VAL A 102 -3.50 15.14 -15.08
CA VAL A 102 -4.57 14.87 -16.05
C VAL A 102 -5.71 14.12 -15.37
N MET A 103 -5.41 13.02 -14.68
CA MET A 103 -6.42 12.23 -13.96
C MET A 103 -7.16 13.05 -12.88
N ASN A 104 -6.46 13.88 -12.10
CA ASN A 104 -7.13 14.75 -11.14
C ASN A 104 -8.10 15.71 -11.85
N SER A 105 -7.73 16.25 -13.02
CA SER A 105 -8.61 17.13 -13.80
C SER A 105 -9.86 16.41 -14.31
N GLU A 106 -9.73 15.17 -14.78
CA GLU A 106 -10.84 14.33 -15.23
C GLU A 106 -11.80 14.03 -14.07
N LEU A 107 -11.26 13.59 -12.92
CA LEU A 107 -12.06 13.33 -11.72
C LEU A 107 -12.79 14.57 -11.22
N TYR A 108 -12.18 15.75 -11.27
CA TYR A 108 -12.87 16.99 -10.92
C TYR A 108 -14.02 17.31 -11.88
N HIS A 109 -13.83 17.06 -13.18
CA HIS A 109 -14.88 17.28 -14.16
C HIS A 109 -16.06 16.32 -13.94
N GLU A 110 -15.79 15.04 -13.74
CA GLU A 110 -16.81 14.01 -13.48
C GLU A 110 -17.58 14.30 -12.19
N MET A 111 -16.88 14.71 -11.12
CA MET A 111 -17.51 15.11 -9.87
C MET A 111 -18.46 16.32 -10.05
N GLU A 112 -18.10 17.31 -10.87
CA GLU A 112 -18.99 18.44 -11.15
C GLU A 112 -20.19 18.04 -12.01
N CYS A 113 -20.01 17.13 -12.97
CA CYS A 113 -21.12 16.55 -13.76
C CYS A 113 -22.13 15.82 -12.86
N LEU A 114 -21.66 14.91 -12.01
CA LEU A 114 -22.51 14.17 -11.06
C LEU A 114 -23.25 15.09 -10.09
N LYS A 115 -22.60 16.17 -9.65
CA LYS A 115 -23.23 17.18 -8.80
C LYS A 115 -24.39 17.89 -9.51
N ASN A 116 -24.19 18.28 -10.76
CA ASN A 116 -25.23 18.92 -11.58
C ASN A 116 -26.41 17.97 -11.86
N GLU A 117 -26.13 16.71 -12.16
CA GLU A 117 -27.16 15.67 -12.33
C GLU A 117 -27.98 15.46 -11.06
N ASN A 118 -27.32 15.36 -9.90
CA ASN A 118 -28.01 15.25 -8.62
C ASN A 118 -28.91 16.47 -8.34
N GLU A 119 -28.45 17.68 -8.65
CA GLU A 119 -29.27 18.89 -8.49
C GLU A 119 -30.51 18.87 -9.42
N GLN A 120 -30.36 18.35 -10.63
CA GLN A 120 -31.47 18.18 -11.56
C GLN A 120 -32.48 17.11 -11.09
N LEU A 121 -32.00 15.98 -10.56
CA LEU A 121 -32.84 14.93 -9.99
C LEU A 121 -33.63 15.43 -8.78
N ILE A 122 -33.01 16.24 -7.91
CA ILE A 122 -33.70 16.88 -6.78
C ILE A 122 -34.85 17.77 -7.27
N LYS A 123 -34.60 18.63 -8.26
CA LYS A 123 -35.64 19.48 -8.87
C LYS A 123 -36.77 18.67 -9.49
N GLN A 124 -36.46 17.57 -10.19
CA GLN A 124 -37.47 16.67 -10.75
C GLN A 124 -38.32 16.00 -9.66
N LEU A 125 -37.71 15.58 -8.56
CA LEU A 125 -38.40 14.98 -7.43
C LEU A 125 -39.34 15.99 -6.74
N GLU A 126 -38.89 17.22 -6.54
CA GLU A 126 -39.72 18.30 -5.98
C GLU A 126 -40.93 18.61 -6.87
N ASN A 127 -40.72 18.73 -8.18
CA ASN A 127 -41.80 18.93 -9.15
C ASN A 127 -42.79 17.76 -9.16
N SER A 128 -42.31 16.52 -9.11
CA SER A 128 -43.16 15.32 -9.06
C SER A 128 -43.99 15.29 -7.78
N LYS A 129 -43.40 15.63 -6.62
CA LYS A 129 -44.13 15.73 -5.35
C LYS A 129 -45.21 16.82 -5.40
N ALA A 130 -44.89 17.99 -5.93
CA ALA A 130 -45.85 19.08 -6.08
C ALA A 130 -47.02 18.68 -7.00
N LEU A 131 -46.74 18.01 -8.12
CA LEU A 131 -47.76 17.52 -9.04
C LEU A 131 -48.66 16.46 -8.39
N ASN A 132 -48.08 15.51 -7.64
CA ASN A 132 -48.84 14.50 -6.91
C ASN A 132 -49.75 15.12 -5.85
N ASN A 133 -49.26 16.11 -5.10
CA ASN A 133 -50.07 16.83 -4.11
C ASN A 133 -51.25 17.57 -4.78
N LEU A 134 -51.00 18.20 -5.93
CA LEU A 134 -52.04 18.88 -6.69
C LEU A 134 -53.10 17.88 -7.21
N GLN A 135 -52.67 16.73 -7.75
CA GLN A 135 -53.58 15.67 -8.17
C GLN A 135 -54.40 15.11 -7.00
N GLN A 136 -53.79 14.91 -5.83
CA GLN A 136 -54.51 14.50 -4.62
C GLN A 136 -55.55 15.52 -4.20
N GLN A 137 -55.22 16.82 -4.20
CA GLN A 137 -56.20 17.88 -3.91
C GLN A 137 -57.36 17.86 -4.91
N ASN A 138 -57.07 17.78 -6.20
CA ASN A 138 -58.11 17.71 -7.24
C ASN A 138 -59.04 16.50 -7.03
N PHE A 139 -58.49 15.31 -6.73
CA PHE A 139 -59.33 14.13 -6.44
C PHE A 139 -60.18 14.31 -5.19
N ILE A 140 -59.66 14.94 -4.13
CA ILE A 140 -60.43 15.23 -2.92
C ILE A 140 -61.59 16.18 -3.22
N GLU A 141 -61.34 17.24 -4.00
CA GLU A 141 -62.38 18.19 -4.40
C GLU A 141 -63.47 17.53 -5.26
N GLU A 142 -63.08 16.66 -6.19
CA GLU A 142 -64.01 15.93 -7.06
C GLU A 142 -64.88 14.96 -6.26
N ILE A 143 -64.29 14.20 -5.32
CA ILE A 143 -65.03 13.33 -4.39
C ILE A 143 -66.02 14.15 -3.54
N GLN A 144 -65.59 15.32 -3.03
CA GLN A 144 -66.47 16.20 -2.24
C GLN A 144 -67.60 16.80 -3.08
N LYS A 145 -67.37 17.05 -4.37
CA LYS A 145 -68.39 17.53 -5.29
C LYS A 145 -69.42 16.43 -5.58
N SER A 146 -68.98 15.23 -5.93
CA SER A 146 -69.88 14.08 -6.16
C SER A 146 -70.67 13.72 -4.90
N ARG A 147 -70.07 13.83 -3.70
CA ARG A 147 -70.80 13.65 -2.44
C ARG A 147 -71.94 14.66 -2.27
N ARG A 148 -71.71 15.94 -2.61
CA ARG A 148 -72.73 16.99 -2.56
C ARG A 148 -73.84 16.79 -3.59
N GLU A 149 -73.51 16.29 -4.78
CA GLU A 149 -74.48 15.97 -5.82
C GLU A 149 -75.37 14.77 -5.44
N LEU A 150 -74.83 13.77 -4.73
CA LEU A 150 -75.57 12.64 -4.17
C LEU A 150 -76.47 12.99 -2.96
N GLU A 151 -76.23 14.13 -2.30
CA GLU A 151 -77.07 14.62 -1.19
C GLU A 151 -78.31 15.41 -1.68
N CYS A 152 -78.46 15.65 -2.97
CA CYS A 152 -79.69 16.20 -3.54
C CYS A 152 -80.74 15.10 -3.75
N PRO A 153 -81.92 15.17 -3.12
CA PRO A 153 -83.01 14.26 -3.43
C PRO A 153 -83.64 14.69 -4.75
N SER A 154 -83.35 13.96 -5.82
CA SER A 154 -84.16 14.01 -7.05
C SER A 154 -84.56 12.61 -7.46
N ASP A 155 -85.89 12.42 -7.47
CA ASP A 155 -86.62 11.29 -8.01
C ASP A 155 -86.22 10.97 -9.45
N ASP A 156 -86.29 9.67 -9.75
CA ASP A 156 -86.29 9.02 -11.07
C ASP A 156 -85.10 9.32 -12.00
N GLU A 157 -84.02 8.54 -11.85
CA GLU A 157 -83.13 8.25 -12.98
C GLU A 157 -82.90 6.74 -13.19
N SER A 158 -83.05 6.36 -14.46
CA SER A 158 -82.97 5.01 -15.01
C SER A 158 -81.70 4.24 -14.64
N ASP A 159 -81.89 2.96 -14.30
CA ASP A 159 -80.89 1.93 -13.95
C ASP A 159 -79.72 1.80 -14.95
N ALA A 160 -79.93 2.24 -16.20
CA ALA A 160 -78.91 2.25 -17.25
C ALA A 160 -77.84 3.35 -17.05
N ASN A 161 -78.21 4.51 -16.51
CA ASN A 161 -77.27 5.62 -16.27
C ASN A 161 -76.26 5.24 -15.15
N TRP A 162 -76.78 4.63 -14.08
CA TRP A 162 -76.00 4.19 -12.93
C TRP A 162 -74.95 3.12 -13.29
N ASN A 163 -75.34 2.12 -14.09
CA ASN A 163 -74.39 1.11 -14.56
C ASN A 163 -73.28 1.71 -15.44
N THR A 164 -73.59 2.74 -16.23
CA THR A 164 -72.61 3.43 -17.08
C THR A 164 -71.61 4.24 -16.24
N GLN A 165 -72.07 4.95 -15.20
CA GLN A 165 -71.18 5.61 -14.24
C GLN A 165 -70.32 4.60 -13.45
N MET A 166 -70.93 3.52 -12.95
CA MET A 166 -70.24 2.51 -12.16
C MET A 166 -69.13 1.81 -12.97
N THR A 167 -69.37 1.56 -14.27
CA THR A 167 -68.35 1.02 -15.19
C THR A 167 -67.24 2.01 -15.50
N ALA A 168 -67.56 3.30 -15.68
CA ALA A 168 -66.56 4.35 -15.86
C ALA A 168 -65.62 4.46 -14.63
N PHE A 169 -66.18 4.44 -13.41
CA PHE A 169 -65.37 4.46 -12.19
C PHE A 169 -64.49 3.22 -12.02
N ARG A 170 -65.01 2.03 -12.33
CA ARG A 170 -64.21 0.79 -12.32
C ARG A 170 -63.05 0.86 -13.31
N ASN A 171 -63.27 1.42 -14.50
CA ASN A 171 -62.22 1.58 -15.50
C ASN A 171 -61.16 2.58 -15.05
N GLN A 172 -61.53 3.73 -14.48
CA GLN A 172 -60.58 4.69 -13.90
C GLN A 172 -59.76 4.09 -12.75
N LEU A 173 -60.39 3.31 -11.86
CA LEU A 173 -59.70 2.61 -10.78
C LEU A 173 -58.69 1.60 -11.33
N LYS A 174 -59.08 0.85 -12.37
CA LYS A 174 -58.21 -0.12 -13.03
C LYS A 174 -57.00 0.55 -13.67
N GLU A 175 -57.21 1.63 -14.43
CA GLU A 175 -56.12 2.39 -15.07
C GLU A 175 -55.15 2.98 -14.03
N LYS A 176 -55.66 3.48 -12.90
CA LYS A 176 -54.81 3.96 -11.80
C LYS A 176 -54.01 2.84 -11.13
N LEU A 177 -54.61 1.66 -10.95
CA LEU A 177 -53.91 0.49 -10.41
C LEU A 177 -52.78 0.05 -11.34
N GLU A 178 -53.05 -0.05 -12.64
CA GLU A 178 -52.04 -0.40 -13.66
C GLU A 178 -50.90 0.64 -13.69
N HIS A 179 -51.21 1.93 -13.59
CA HIS A 179 -50.20 2.98 -13.50
C HIS A 179 -49.34 2.87 -12.24
N LEU A 180 -49.95 2.63 -11.07
CA LEU A 180 -49.23 2.45 -9.81
C LEU A 180 -48.34 1.20 -9.84
N GLU A 181 -48.82 0.10 -10.40
CA GLU A 181 -48.06 -1.14 -10.55
C GLU A 181 -46.85 -0.96 -11.47
N GLY A 182 -47.03 -0.22 -12.59
CA GLY A 182 -45.93 0.17 -13.47
C GLY A 182 -44.89 1.06 -12.77
N PHE A 183 -45.35 2.00 -11.94
CA PHE A 183 -44.47 2.88 -11.16
C PHE A 183 -43.68 2.11 -10.09
N CYS A 184 -44.35 1.23 -9.32
CA CYS A 184 -43.69 0.36 -8.34
C CYS A 184 -42.66 -0.56 -8.97
N SER A 185 -42.97 -1.11 -10.15
CA SER A 185 -42.04 -1.93 -10.92
C SER A 185 -40.80 -1.14 -11.34
N SER A 186 -40.97 0.08 -11.85
CA SER A 186 -39.88 0.97 -12.23
C SER A 186 -38.99 1.36 -11.04
N LEU A 187 -39.60 1.70 -9.89
CA LEU A 187 -38.85 1.98 -8.66
C LEU A 187 -38.05 0.77 -8.20
N SER A 188 -38.63 -0.43 -8.25
CA SER A 188 -37.95 -1.68 -7.88
C SER A 188 -36.73 -1.95 -8.75
N VAL A 189 -36.82 -1.67 -10.07
CA VAL A 189 -35.68 -1.78 -10.99
C VAL A 189 -34.58 -0.79 -10.61
N LYS A 190 -34.93 0.48 -10.37
CA LYS A 190 -33.95 1.50 -9.99
C LYS A 190 -33.31 1.21 -8.64
N GLU A 191 -34.08 0.77 -7.66
CA GLU A 191 -33.56 0.39 -6.34
C GLU A 191 -32.52 -0.73 -6.46
N ARG A 192 -32.80 -1.76 -7.27
CA ARG A 192 -31.83 -2.83 -7.55
C ARG A 192 -30.56 -2.31 -8.22
N GLN A 193 -30.69 -1.40 -9.18
CA GLN A 193 -29.54 -0.79 -9.86
C GLN A 193 -28.66 -0.01 -8.88
N TYR A 194 -29.25 0.91 -8.11
CA TYR A 194 -28.48 1.70 -7.13
C TYR A 194 -27.87 0.84 -6.02
N ASN A 195 -28.60 -0.18 -5.54
CA ASN A 195 -28.05 -1.11 -4.56
C ASN A 195 -26.87 -1.92 -5.14
N GLN A 196 -26.94 -2.32 -6.40
CA GLN A 196 -25.85 -3.00 -7.08
C GLN A 196 -24.61 -2.10 -7.19
N GLU A 197 -24.78 -0.85 -7.64
CA GLU A 197 -23.69 0.13 -7.72
C GLU A 197 -23.05 0.40 -6.35
N LEU A 198 -23.86 0.54 -5.29
CA LEU A 198 -23.38 0.71 -3.92
C LEU A 198 -22.59 -0.51 -3.42
N GLN A 199 -23.06 -1.72 -3.73
CA GLN A 199 -22.35 -2.94 -3.37
C GLN A 199 -21.02 -3.06 -4.12
N ASP A 200 -21.00 -2.75 -5.41
CA ASP A 200 -19.79 -2.82 -6.23
C ASP A 200 -18.76 -1.77 -5.81
N ALA A 201 -19.19 -0.53 -5.54
CA ALA A 201 -18.34 0.51 -4.99
C ALA A 201 -17.76 0.11 -3.61
N ARG A 202 -18.55 -0.59 -2.78
CA ARG A 202 -18.10 -1.08 -1.48
C ARG A 202 -17.07 -2.21 -1.61
N LYS A 203 -17.31 -3.18 -2.50
CA LYS A 203 -16.36 -4.25 -2.82
C LYS A 203 -15.04 -3.68 -3.33
N GLU A 204 -15.11 -2.74 -4.25
CA GLU A 204 -13.94 -2.05 -4.80
C GLU A 204 -13.18 -1.27 -3.71
N SER A 205 -13.91 -0.58 -2.83
CA SER A 205 -13.29 0.13 -1.69
C SER A 205 -12.56 -0.82 -0.74
N ILE A 206 -13.12 -1.99 -0.44
CA ILE A 206 -12.49 -3.02 0.40
C ILE A 206 -11.22 -3.54 -0.29
N ALA A 207 -11.30 -3.87 -1.58
CA ALA A 207 -10.16 -4.38 -2.34
C ALA A 207 -9.02 -3.35 -2.43
N SER A 208 -9.36 -2.12 -2.83
CA SER A 208 -8.39 -1.03 -3.04
C SER A 208 -7.73 -0.54 -1.74
N LEU A 209 -8.46 -0.53 -0.61
CA LEU A 209 -7.95 -0.01 0.67
C LEU A 209 -7.29 -1.06 1.56
N ARG A 210 -7.45 -2.36 1.26
CA ARG A 210 -6.93 -3.48 2.06
C ARG A 210 -5.48 -3.25 2.50
N ASP A 211 -4.60 -2.95 1.54
CA ASP A 211 -3.16 -2.78 1.78
C ASP A 211 -2.77 -1.34 2.16
N GLN A 212 -3.72 -0.41 2.11
CA GLN A 212 -3.48 1.01 2.41
C GLN A 212 -3.68 1.32 3.90
N PHE A 213 -4.37 0.47 4.65
CA PHE A 213 -4.54 0.65 6.09
C PHE A 213 -3.22 0.32 6.82
N GLY A 214 -2.48 1.35 7.23
CA GLY A 214 -1.29 1.17 8.05
C GLY A 214 -1.62 0.80 9.50
N CYS A 215 -0.62 0.34 10.27
CA CYS A 215 -0.78 -0.09 11.67
C CYS A 215 -1.33 0.97 12.64
N ARG A 216 -1.36 2.25 12.24
CA ARG A 216 -1.91 3.38 13.02
C ARG A 216 -3.23 3.93 12.44
N SER A 217 -3.80 3.27 11.45
CA SER A 217 -5.07 3.67 10.86
C SER A 217 -6.22 3.46 11.84
N GLN A 218 -7.17 4.38 11.86
CA GLN A 218 -8.42 4.23 12.62
C GLN A 218 -9.40 3.28 11.91
N LEU A 219 -9.18 3.05 10.62
CA LEU A 219 -9.94 2.11 9.80
C LEU A 219 -9.09 0.87 9.50
N GLY A 220 -9.73 -0.28 9.45
CA GLY A 220 -9.14 -1.54 9.03
C GLY A 220 -10.16 -2.40 8.30
N ILE A 221 -9.74 -3.59 7.87
CA ILE A 221 -10.66 -4.62 7.37
C ILE A 221 -10.98 -5.58 8.51
N LYS A 222 -12.27 -5.82 8.74
CA LYS A 222 -12.76 -6.88 9.62
C LYS A 222 -13.47 -7.93 8.78
N ILE A 223 -13.26 -9.21 9.13
CA ILE A 223 -13.95 -10.34 8.52
C ILE A 223 -15.11 -10.72 9.45
N MET A 224 -16.34 -10.44 9.02
CA MET A 224 -17.56 -10.73 9.78
C MET A 224 -17.85 -12.23 9.71
N GLY A 225 -18.04 -12.85 10.87
CA GLY A 225 -18.21 -14.29 10.99
C GLY A 225 -16.89 -15.07 10.99
N GLU A 226 -15.76 -14.41 11.16
CA GLU A 226 -14.49 -15.09 11.41
C GLU A 226 -14.43 -15.62 12.85
N LEU A 227 -14.05 -16.90 12.98
CA LEU A 227 -13.88 -17.53 14.28
C LEU A 227 -12.59 -17.00 14.94
N ASP A 228 -12.72 -16.45 16.15
CA ASP A 228 -11.55 -16.11 16.97
C ASP A 228 -10.87 -17.40 17.43
N LEU A 229 -9.66 -17.64 16.92
CA LEU A 229 -8.90 -18.87 17.17
C LEU A 229 -8.27 -18.89 18.57
N LYS A 230 -8.09 -17.73 19.19
CA LYS A 230 -7.29 -17.62 20.42
C LYS A 230 -7.86 -18.44 21.58
N PRO A 231 -9.19 -18.45 21.86
CA PRO A 231 -9.75 -19.30 22.90
C PRO A 231 -9.50 -20.79 22.70
N PHE A 232 -9.54 -21.26 21.45
CA PHE A 232 -9.28 -22.66 21.11
C PHE A 232 -7.79 -22.99 21.25
N GLN A 233 -6.90 -22.08 20.86
CA GLN A 233 -5.45 -22.20 21.05
C GLN A 233 -5.09 -22.26 22.53
N ASP A 234 -5.63 -21.34 23.34
CA ASP A 234 -5.39 -21.27 24.78
C ASP A 234 -5.87 -22.56 25.47
N PHE A 235 -7.04 -23.08 25.09
CA PHE A 235 -7.56 -24.36 25.57
C PHE A 235 -6.64 -25.53 25.19
N CYS A 236 -6.27 -25.67 23.92
CA CYS A 236 -5.42 -26.76 23.45
C CYS A 236 -4.03 -26.72 24.08
N PHE A 237 -3.44 -25.53 24.24
CA PHE A 237 -2.15 -25.35 24.92
C PHE A 237 -2.19 -25.84 26.37
N GLN A 238 -3.26 -25.54 27.11
CA GLN A 238 -3.43 -25.99 28.50
C GLN A 238 -3.69 -27.50 28.61
N LYS A 239 -4.48 -28.06 27.68
CA LYS A 239 -4.89 -29.47 27.70
C LYS A 239 -3.80 -30.42 27.17
N TYR A 240 -3.00 -29.97 26.21
CA TYR A 240 -2.01 -30.78 25.50
C TYR A 240 -0.60 -30.13 25.47
N PRO A 241 -0.01 -29.77 26.62
CA PRO A 241 1.24 -28.98 26.65
C PRO A 241 2.47 -29.70 26.06
N SER A 242 2.41 -31.03 25.91
CA SER A 242 3.50 -31.88 25.42
C SER A 242 3.22 -32.56 24.07
N GLU A 243 2.07 -32.28 23.45
CA GLU A 243 1.72 -32.74 22.10
C GLU A 243 1.79 -31.57 21.11
N GLU A 244 1.54 -31.84 19.83
CA GLU A 244 1.36 -30.82 18.78
C GLU A 244 0.02 -30.09 18.96
N TRP A 245 -0.15 -29.37 20.08
CA TRP A 245 -1.37 -28.65 20.44
C TRP A 245 -1.79 -27.63 19.38
N GLN A 246 -0.84 -27.13 18.58
CA GLN A 246 -1.12 -26.26 17.44
C GLN A 246 -1.93 -27.00 16.36
N GLU A 247 -1.57 -28.24 16.04
CA GLU A 247 -2.30 -29.07 15.07
C GLU A 247 -3.70 -29.39 15.62
N LYS A 248 -3.79 -29.78 16.89
CA LYS A 248 -5.08 -30.02 17.55
C LYS A 248 -5.99 -28.80 17.58
N SER A 249 -5.43 -27.62 17.86
CA SER A 249 -6.19 -26.37 17.81
C SER A 249 -6.66 -26.06 16.39
N ALA A 250 -5.83 -26.30 15.37
CA ALA A 250 -6.21 -26.08 13.98
C ALA A 250 -7.34 -27.03 13.55
N GLU A 251 -7.24 -28.33 13.84
CA GLU A 251 -8.28 -29.34 13.59
C GLU A 251 -9.62 -28.92 14.23
N LEU A 252 -9.58 -28.47 15.49
CA LEU A 252 -10.76 -28.05 16.23
C LEU A 252 -11.39 -26.79 15.65
N CYS A 253 -10.58 -25.76 15.36
CA CYS A 253 -11.07 -24.53 14.75
C CYS A 253 -11.69 -24.80 13.38
N SER A 254 -11.04 -25.59 12.52
CA SER A 254 -11.59 -25.95 11.20
C SER A 254 -12.92 -26.70 11.32
N SER A 255 -13.01 -27.64 12.27
CA SER A 255 -14.27 -28.36 12.54
C SER A 255 -15.40 -27.40 12.93
N TRP A 256 -15.11 -26.41 13.78
CA TRP A 256 -16.09 -25.40 14.17
C TRP A 256 -16.45 -24.42 13.07
N GLU A 257 -15.47 -24.01 12.26
CA GLU A 257 -15.74 -23.18 11.08
C GLU A 257 -16.66 -23.90 10.08
N GLU A 258 -16.45 -25.20 9.84
CA GLU A 258 -17.35 -26.01 9.00
C GLU A 258 -18.77 -26.09 9.57
N ILE A 259 -18.89 -26.28 10.89
CA ILE A 259 -20.19 -26.29 11.57
C ILE A 259 -20.89 -24.94 11.41
N LEU A 260 -20.18 -23.82 11.66
CA LEU A 260 -20.71 -22.46 11.53
C LEU A 260 -21.17 -22.12 10.10
N MET A 261 -20.43 -22.61 9.09
CA MET A 261 -20.76 -22.39 7.68
C MET A 261 -21.88 -23.31 7.16
N ASN A 262 -22.33 -24.31 7.92
CA ASN A 262 -23.35 -25.25 7.48
C ASN A 262 -24.75 -24.58 7.44
N PRO A 263 -25.38 -24.42 6.25
CA PRO A 263 -26.69 -23.79 6.14
C PRO A 263 -27.83 -24.57 6.83
N HIS A 264 -27.65 -25.88 7.07
CA HIS A 264 -28.64 -26.73 7.72
C HIS A 264 -28.60 -26.62 9.26
N TRP A 265 -27.58 -25.98 9.81
CA TRP A 265 -27.49 -25.72 11.25
C TRP A 265 -27.80 -24.25 11.53
N HIS A 266 -28.90 -24.01 12.22
CA HIS A 266 -29.40 -22.68 12.53
C HIS A 266 -29.90 -22.66 13.97
N PRO A 267 -28.99 -22.48 14.96
CA PRO A 267 -29.33 -22.54 16.38
C PRO A 267 -29.93 -21.21 16.85
N PHE A 268 -30.99 -20.76 16.19
CA PHE A 268 -31.77 -19.59 16.55
C PHE A 268 -33.24 -19.98 16.72
N LYS A 269 -33.90 -19.33 17.67
CA LYS A 269 -35.33 -19.48 17.94
C LYS A 269 -36.04 -18.14 17.77
N ARG A 270 -37.26 -18.20 17.25
CA ARG A 270 -38.14 -17.03 17.13
C ARG A 270 -38.87 -16.75 18.43
N ILE A 271 -38.76 -15.53 18.92
CA ILE A 271 -39.52 -15.01 20.05
C ILE A 271 -40.31 -13.78 19.61
N GLU A 272 -41.46 -13.54 20.23
CA GLU A 272 -42.26 -12.35 19.95
C GLU A 272 -41.99 -11.29 21.02
N VAL A 273 -41.47 -10.15 20.60
CA VAL A 273 -41.18 -9.00 21.46
C VAL A 273 -41.95 -7.80 20.91
N HIS A 274 -42.95 -7.32 21.65
CA HIS A 274 -43.80 -6.19 21.25
C HIS A 274 -44.51 -6.37 19.88
N GLY A 275 -44.95 -7.59 19.55
CA GLY A 275 -45.62 -7.87 18.27
C GLY A 275 -44.68 -8.04 17.08
N ILE A 276 -43.36 -8.01 17.31
CA ILE A 276 -42.34 -8.25 16.29
C ILE A 276 -41.65 -9.58 16.59
N LEU A 277 -41.64 -10.49 15.62
CA LEU A 277 -40.87 -11.73 15.68
C LEU A 277 -39.37 -11.40 15.55
N GLN A 278 -38.59 -11.77 16.57
CA GLN A 278 -37.13 -11.63 16.59
C GLN A 278 -36.49 -13.01 16.73
N GLU A 279 -35.40 -13.25 16.00
CA GLU A 279 -34.60 -14.46 16.14
C GLU A 279 -33.49 -14.23 17.15
N ILE A 280 -33.46 -15.06 18.19
CA ILE A 280 -32.43 -15.05 19.23
C ILE A 280 -31.69 -16.39 19.23
N LEU A 281 -30.42 -16.36 19.61
CA LEU A 281 -29.61 -17.57 19.74
C LEU A 281 -30.28 -18.54 20.73
N ASP A 282 -30.38 -19.80 20.34
CA ASP A 282 -30.87 -20.84 21.24
C ASP A 282 -29.71 -21.44 22.05
N GLU A 283 -29.52 -20.92 23.26
CA GLU A 283 -28.54 -21.44 24.23
C GLU A 283 -28.76 -22.93 24.58
N ASN A 284 -29.92 -23.50 24.21
CA ASN A 284 -30.22 -24.90 24.40
C ASN A 284 -29.78 -25.84 23.29
N ASP A 285 -29.26 -25.31 22.17
CA ASP A 285 -28.76 -26.11 21.04
C ASP A 285 -27.70 -27.13 21.50
N GLU A 286 -27.80 -28.35 20.97
CA GLU A 286 -26.97 -29.48 21.39
C GLU A 286 -25.48 -29.23 21.14
N LYS A 287 -25.12 -28.71 19.96
CA LYS A 287 -23.72 -28.45 19.60
C LYS A 287 -23.15 -27.27 20.39
N LEU A 288 -23.94 -26.21 20.61
CA LEU A 288 -23.52 -25.09 21.45
C LEU A 288 -23.31 -25.49 22.91
N LYS A 289 -24.15 -26.39 23.44
CA LYS A 289 -23.96 -26.98 24.77
C LYS A 289 -22.70 -27.83 24.85
N GLU A 290 -22.49 -28.69 23.86
CA GLU A 290 -21.29 -29.52 23.73
C GLU A 290 -20.04 -28.64 23.72
N LEU A 291 -20.01 -27.61 22.86
CA LEU A 291 -18.92 -26.64 22.76
C LEU A 291 -18.53 -26.05 24.12
N ARG A 292 -19.55 -25.56 24.84
CA ARG A 292 -19.39 -24.93 26.14
C ARG A 292 -18.89 -25.91 27.19
N SER A 293 -19.37 -27.15 27.16
CA SER A 293 -19.01 -28.19 28.12
C SER A 293 -17.61 -28.76 27.89
N GLU A 294 -17.20 -28.92 26.63
CA GLU A 294 -15.94 -29.57 26.26
C GLU A 294 -14.77 -28.60 26.17
N TYR A 295 -15.01 -27.39 25.64
CA TYR A 295 -13.97 -26.41 25.29
C TYR A 295 -14.06 -25.10 26.08
N GLY A 296 -15.08 -24.96 26.94
CA GLY A 296 -15.22 -23.85 27.88
C GLY A 296 -16.01 -22.65 27.36
N GLU A 297 -16.14 -21.65 28.24
CA GLU A 297 -16.98 -20.46 28.03
C GLU A 297 -16.42 -19.53 26.94
N GLU A 298 -15.09 -19.42 26.86
CA GLU A 298 -14.39 -18.54 25.93
C GLU A 298 -14.52 -19.04 24.48
N ALA A 299 -14.42 -20.35 24.26
CA ALA A 299 -14.66 -20.98 22.96
C ALA A 299 -16.13 -20.82 22.53
N TYR A 300 -17.06 -21.05 23.46
CA TYR A 300 -18.49 -20.80 23.24
C TYR A 300 -18.75 -19.36 22.80
N LYS A 301 -18.23 -18.36 23.53
CA LYS A 301 -18.39 -16.93 23.20
C LYS A 301 -17.82 -16.59 21.83
N ALA A 302 -16.66 -17.14 21.46
CA ALA A 302 -16.05 -16.93 20.15
C ALA A 302 -16.94 -17.47 19.02
N ALA A 303 -17.45 -18.70 19.15
CA ALA A 303 -18.33 -19.30 18.15
C ALA A 303 -19.68 -18.58 18.04
N THR A 304 -20.32 -18.24 19.17
CA THR A 304 -21.60 -17.51 19.14
C THR A 304 -21.46 -16.10 18.58
N LYS A 305 -20.32 -15.44 18.82
CA LYS A 305 -20.03 -14.13 18.22
C LYS A 305 -19.89 -14.25 16.71
N ALA A 306 -19.11 -15.21 16.22
CA ALA A 306 -18.96 -15.46 14.79
C ALA A 306 -20.32 -15.79 14.15
N LEU A 307 -21.13 -16.62 14.80
CA LEU A 307 -22.46 -16.98 14.30
C LEU A 307 -23.43 -15.78 14.24
N ALA A 308 -23.43 -14.93 15.27
CA ALA A 308 -24.25 -13.72 15.28
C ALA A 308 -23.83 -12.74 14.16
N GLU A 309 -22.52 -12.58 13.95
CA GLU A 309 -22.00 -11.75 12.85
C GLU A 309 -22.37 -12.34 11.47
N MET A 310 -22.36 -13.67 11.31
CA MET A 310 -22.83 -14.31 10.07
C MET A 310 -24.32 -14.07 9.83
N GLU A 311 -25.15 -14.12 10.87
CA GLU A 311 -26.59 -13.85 10.75
C GLU A 311 -26.86 -12.39 10.35
N GLU A 312 -26.16 -11.44 10.97
CA GLU A 312 -26.34 -10.01 10.69
C GLU A 312 -25.86 -9.63 9.27
N TYR A 313 -24.73 -10.17 8.82
CA TYR A 313 -24.10 -9.73 7.56
C TYR A 313 -24.39 -10.63 6.37
N ASN A 314 -24.75 -11.90 6.60
CA ASN A 314 -24.95 -12.89 5.54
C ASN A 314 -25.78 -14.11 5.97
N ALA A 315 -26.96 -13.89 6.57
CA ALA A 315 -27.87 -14.93 7.05
C ALA A 315 -28.05 -16.08 6.05
N SER A 316 -28.32 -15.76 4.78
CA SER A 316 -28.60 -16.77 3.76
C SER A 316 -27.36 -17.46 3.20
N GLY A 317 -26.23 -16.74 3.10
CA GLY A 317 -25.02 -17.23 2.44
C GLY A 317 -24.05 -17.96 3.37
N ARG A 318 -24.07 -17.66 4.68
CA ARG A 318 -23.18 -18.28 5.70
C ARG A 318 -21.67 -18.25 5.38
N TYR A 319 -21.23 -17.43 4.44
CA TYR A 319 -19.81 -17.19 4.16
C TYR A 319 -19.34 -15.90 4.85
N LYS A 320 -18.06 -15.87 5.21
CA LYS A 320 -17.40 -14.73 5.82
C LYS A 320 -17.47 -13.50 4.91
N VAL A 321 -17.86 -12.34 5.46
CA VAL A 321 -17.98 -11.08 4.70
C VAL A 321 -16.95 -10.08 5.18
N GLN A 322 -16.20 -9.48 4.24
CA GLN A 322 -15.26 -8.42 4.57
C GLN A 322 -15.98 -7.09 4.69
N GLU A 323 -15.64 -6.32 5.72
CA GLU A 323 -16.17 -4.98 5.94
C GLU A 323 -15.07 -4.01 6.35
N ILE A 324 -15.17 -2.77 5.87
CA ILE A 324 -14.33 -1.69 6.40
C ILE A 324 -14.85 -1.33 7.79
N TRP A 325 -13.98 -1.44 8.78
CA TRP A 325 -14.32 -1.34 10.19
C TRP A 325 -13.66 -0.12 10.82
N ASN A 326 -14.42 0.63 11.62
CA ASN A 326 -13.84 1.63 12.50
C ASN A 326 -13.34 0.92 13.77
N LEU A 327 -12.03 0.80 13.90
CA LEU A 327 -11.38 0.09 15.00
C LEU A 327 -11.54 0.81 16.35
N ARG A 328 -11.82 2.12 16.33
CA ARG A 328 -12.00 2.93 17.54
C ARG A 328 -13.43 2.85 18.07
N GLU A 329 -14.40 2.85 17.18
CA GLU A 329 -15.83 2.85 17.53
C GLU A 329 -16.45 1.45 17.48
N GLU A 330 -15.67 0.43 17.13
CA GLU A 330 -16.08 -0.98 17.05
C GLU A 330 -17.38 -1.18 16.24
N ARG A 331 -17.46 -0.49 15.10
CA ARG A 331 -18.60 -0.57 14.19
C ARG A 331 -18.18 -0.51 12.72
N LYS A 332 -19.10 -0.87 11.84
CA LYS A 332 -18.98 -0.67 10.40
C LYS A 332 -18.64 0.79 10.10
N ALA A 333 -17.62 1.00 9.27
CA ALA A 333 -17.23 2.33 8.83
C ALA A 333 -18.31 2.91 7.90
N THR A 334 -18.61 4.18 8.12
CA THR A 334 -19.50 4.97 7.27
C THR A 334 -18.78 5.37 5.98
N LEU A 335 -19.56 5.63 4.93
CA LEU A 335 -19.01 6.13 3.66
C LEU A 335 -18.24 7.44 3.84
N LYS A 336 -18.71 8.32 4.75
CA LYS A 336 -18.02 9.57 5.10
C LYS A 336 -16.63 9.32 5.69
N GLU A 337 -16.49 8.35 6.59
CA GLU A 337 -15.20 7.97 7.19
C GLU A 337 -14.24 7.44 6.12
N ILE A 338 -14.73 6.57 5.23
CA ILE A 338 -13.97 5.99 4.12
C ILE A 338 -13.46 7.08 3.16
N ILE A 339 -14.34 7.96 2.69
CA ILE A 339 -13.98 9.07 1.80
C ILE A 339 -12.98 10.01 2.48
N THR A 340 -13.20 10.34 3.75
CA THR A 340 -12.29 11.20 4.52
C THR A 340 -10.90 10.58 4.63
N TYR A 341 -10.82 9.25 4.82
CA TYR A 341 -9.56 8.52 4.82
C TYR A 341 -8.83 8.64 3.48
N ILE A 342 -9.51 8.35 2.37
CA ILE A 342 -8.96 8.42 1.00
C ILE A 342 -8.40 9.83 0.73
N VAL A 343 -9.18 10.88 1.00
CA VAL A 343 -8.76 12.28 0.78
C VAL A 343 -7.52 12.63 1.60
N ARG A 344 -7.42 12.14 2.85
CA ARG A 344 -6.22 12.34 3.68
C ARG A 344 -5.00 11.62 3.11
N GLN A 345 -5.14 10.37 2.66
CA GLN A 345 -4.05 9.62 2.05
C GLN A 345 -3.52 10.31 0.79
N LEU A 346 -4.40 10.77 -0.09
CA LEU A 346 -4.04 11.52 -1.30
C LEU A 346 -3.26 12.81 -0.97
N LYS A 347 -3.69 13.57 0.06
CA LYS A 347 -2.99 14.79 0.50
C LYS A 347 -1.59 14.50 1.05
N THR A 348 -1.41 13.39 1.78
CA THR A 348 -0.10 13.02 2.33
C THR A 348 0.87 12.59 1.23
N HIS A 349 0.40 11.84 0.23
CA HIS A 349 1.21 11.44 -0.92
C HIS A 349 1.68 12.65 -1.74
N LYS A 350 0.83 13.66 -1.93
CA LYS A 350 1.20 14.93 -2.60
C LYS A 350 2.30 15.72 -1.86
N ARG A 351 2.44 15.55 -0.55
CA ARG A 351 3.47 16.24 0.25
C ARG A 351 4.82 15.52 0.27
N LYS A 352 4.85 14.20 0.14
CA LYS A 352 6.10 13.42 0.09
C LYS A 352 6.83 13.48 -1.27
N ARG A 353 6.12 13.88 -2.33
CA ARG A 353 6.65 14.09 -3.68
C ARG A 353 7.16 15.53 -3.92
N LYS A 354 7.00 16.43 -2.95
CA LYS A 354 7.67 17.74 -2.90
C LYS A 354 8.87 17.62 -1.98
#